data_AF-A0A353RW79-F1
#
_entry.id   AF-A0A353RW79-F1
#
_cell.length_a   1.000
_cell.length_b   1.000
_cell.length_c   1.000
_cell.angle_alpha   90.00
_cell.angle_beta   90.00
_cell.angle_gamma   90.00
#
_symmetry.space_group_name_H-M   'P 1'
#
loop_
_entity.id
_entity.type
_entity.pdbx_description
1 polymer ?
#
loop_
_entity_poly.entity_id
_entity_poly.type
_entity_poly.pdbx_seq_one_letter_code
_entity_poly.pdbx_strand_id
1 'polypeptide(L)'
;MKKILILHVLLFICFSAFAQNEIVIEKATEELCARVMDEIIEEIFRLKVKYEELEGFTERNVSVNDYGFKAIEYEYSYKNRKNSFGVTIVGLNDEFFKKSKGGIFELRFPILGVKLQGYQNYTPRRSQFELQSVTEPFSELIRERQVTYLPFKLTVEAEKKVFKTKENIFFKVTLKNVTNKIMTVKDLNKDTLFFVYNNKEWGASEIDRKSYKKVKQITLREGESIEKRFMSNGYSFPREFNVFCSYVMSYKGVRPSTIMSIIVSDD
;
A
#
# COMPACT_ATOMS: atom_id res chain seq x y z
N MET A 1 29.53 63.38 -23.26
CA MET A 1 29.47 62.93 -21.85
C MET A 1 28.12 62.26 -21.60
N LYS A 2 28.14 61.06 -20.99
CA LYS A 2 27.02 60.29 -20.39
C LYS A 2 25.92 59.82 -21.36
N LYS A 3 26.02 58.62 -21.96
CA LYS A 3 25.60 57.30 -21.42
C LYS A 3 24.19 57.30 -20.83
N ILE A 4 23.27 56.58 -21.47
CA ILE A 4 22.58 55.39 -20.92
C ILE A 4 21.81 54.73 -22.08
N LEU A 5 22.28 53.54 -22.46
CA LEU A 5 21.68 52.63 -23.42
C LEU A 5 20.67 51.78 -22.62
N ILE A 6 19.37 52.08 -22.69
CA ILE A 6 18.34 51.26 -22.04
C ILE A 6 18.03 50.09 -22.97
N LEU A 7 18.83 49.06 -22.75
CA LEU A 7 18.68 47.70 -23.24
C LEU A 7 17.28 47.19 -22.85
N HIS A 8 16.33 47.21 -23.78
CA HIS A 8 15.06 46.49 -23.70
C HIS A 8 15.34 44.99 -23.88
N VAL A 9 16.02 44.38 -22.92
CA VAL A 9 15.94 42.93 -22.74
C VAL A 9 14.56 42.66 -22.21
N LEU A 10 13.73 42.13 -23.11
CA LEU A 10 12.66 41.19 -22.84
C LEU A 10 12.86 40.49 -21.49
N LEU A 11 12.30 41.07 -20.43
CA LEU A 11 11.99 40.35 -19.22
C LEU A 11 10.74 39.51 -19.56
N PHE A 12 10.95 38.51 -20.42
CA PHE A 12 10.13 37.30 -20.41
C PHE A 12 10.43 36.69 -19.05
N ILE A 13 9.70 37.16 -18.03
CA ILE A 13 9.61 36.47 -16.76
C ILE A 13 9.01 35.13 -17.16
N CYS A 14 9.89 34.14 -17.28
CA CYS A 14 9.56 32.75 -17.15
C CYS A 14 8.92 32.56 -15.76
N PHE A 15 7.68 33.02 -15.60
CA PHE A 15 6.68 32.21 -14.94
C PHE A 15 6.46 31.03 -15.88
N SER A 16 7.44 30.13 -15.94
CA SER A 16 7.10 28.73 -15.85
C SER A 16 6.32 28.62 -14.55
N ALA A 17 5.02 28.88 -14.65
CA ALA A 17 4.06 28.29 -13.76
C ALA A 17 4.52 26.84 -13.66
N PHE A 18 5.04 26.49 -12.49
CA PHE A 18 5.09 25.11 -12.09
C PHE A 18 3.63 24.69 -12.19
N ALA A 19 3.23 24.18 -13.35
CA ALA A 19 2.25 23.13 -13.41
C ALA A 19 2.89 22.00 -12.60
N GLN A 20 2.81 22.11 -11.28
CA GLN A 20 2.54 20.93 -10.48
C GLN A 20 1.38 20.31 -11.25
N ASN A 21 1.64 19.18 -11.90
CA ASN A 21 0.58 18.33 -12.39
C ASN A 21 -0.28 18.09 -11.16
N GLU A 22 -1.33 18.89 -11.01
CA GLU A 22 -2.31 18.73 -9.96
C GLU A 22 -2.80 17.32 -10.16
N ILE A 23 -2.47 16.45 -9.21
CA ILE A 23 -2.85 15.05 -9.30
C ILE A 23 -4.36 15.10 -9.11
N VAL A 24 -5.10 15.14 -10.21
CA VAL A 24 -6.55 15.10 -10.18
C VAL A 24 -6.93 13.73 -9.63
N ILE A 25 -7.36 13.71 -8.38
CA ILE A 25 -7.89 12.51 -7.74
C ILE A 25 -9.22 12.23 -8.42
N GLU A 26 -9.41 11.01 -8.92
CA GLU A 26 -10.67 10.64 -9.55
C GLU A 26 -11.80 10.70 -8.51
N LYS A 27 -12.97 11.22 -8.88
CA LYS A 27 -14.13 11.35 -7.97
C LYS A 27 -14.45 10.06 -7.18
N ALA A 28 -14.36 8.89 -7.83
CA ALA A 28 -14.57 7.61 -7.15
C ALA A 28 -13.53 7.32 -6.06
N THR A 29 -12.29 7.78 -6.24
CA THR A 29 -11.24 7.71 -5.22
C THR A 29 -11.49 8.71 -4.09
N GLU A 30 -11.94 9.93 -4.42
CA GLU A 30 -12.31 10.93 -3.41
C GLU A 30 -13.45 10.43 -2.52
N GLU A 31 -14.53 9.90 -3.11
CA GLU A 31 -15.68 9.34 -2.38
C GLU A 31 -15.27 8.17 -1.48
N LEU A 32 -14.35 7.31 -1.95
CA LEU A 32 -13.81 6.22 -1.15
C LEU A 32 -12.98 6.74 0.03
N CYS A 33 -12.11 7.73 -0.21
CA CYS A 33 -11.27 8.32 0.82
C CYS A 33 -12.10 9.03 1.89
N ALA A 34 -13.14 9.77 1.49
CA ALA A 34 -14.08 10.40 2.41
C ALA A 34 -14.77 9.36 3.31
N ARG A 35 -15.28 8.27 2.72
CA ARG A 35 -15.90 7.17 3.47
C ARG A 35 -14.92 6.50 4.44
N VAL A 36 -13.68 6.27 4.01
CA VAL A 36 -12.64 5.67 4.88
C VAL A 36 -12.38 6.56 6.09
N MET A 37 -12.33 7.89 5.91
CA MET A 37 -12.19 8.81 7.05
C MET A 37 -13.42 8.80 7.96
N ASP A 38 -14.63 8.70 7.41
CA ASP A 38 -15.87 8.57 8.20
C ASP A 38 -15.82 7.32 9.09
N GLU A 39 -15.47 6.17 8.53
CA GLU A 39 -15.35 4.90 9.25
C GLU A 39 -14.27 4.96 10.36
N ILE A 40 -13.12 5.59 10.09
CA ILE A 40 -12.08 5.81 11.10
C ILE A 40 -12.61 6.67 12.26
N ILE A 41 -13.35 7.75 11.96
CA ILE A 41 -13.93 8.63 12.98
C ILE A 41 -14.98 7.88 13.82
N GLU A 42 -15.89 7.15 13.17
CA GLU A 42 -16.90 6.34 13.84
C GLU A 42 -16.26 5.29 14.76
N GLU A 43 -15.21 4.61 14.29
CA GLU A 43 -14.52 3.61 15.10
C GLU A 43 -13.84 4.24 16.32
N ILE A 44 -13.22 5.41 16.18
CA ILE A 44 -12.66 6.14 17.34
C ILE A 44 -13.77 6.51 18.34
N PHE A 45 -14.94 6.95 17.89
CA PHE A 45 -16.08 7.20 18.77
C PHE A 45 -16.55 5.95 19.52
N ARG A 46 -16.61 4.79 18.85
CA ARG A 46 -16.96 3.51 19.48
C ARG A 46 -15.93 3.10 20.53
N LEU A 47 -14.65 3.31 20.24
CA LEU A 47 -13.54 2.95 21.12
C LEU A 47 -13.43 3.85 22.36
N LYS A 48 -14.17 4.96 22.45
CA LYS A 48 -14.24 5.81 23.66
C LYS A 48 -14.59 5.06 24.93
N VAL A 49 -15.47 4.06 24.84
CA VAL A 49 -15.92 3.26 25.99
C VAL A 49 -14.78 2.36 26.52
N LYS A 50 -13.79 2.07 25.68
CA LYS A 50 -12.69 1.14 25.98
C LYS A 50 -11.42 1.84 26.45
N TYR A 51 -11.12 3.03 25.91
CA TYR A 51 -9.86 3.73 26.15
C TYR A 51 -10.09 5.07 26.82
N GLU A 52 -9.57 5.23 28.04
CA GLU A 52 -9.59 6.48 28.80
C GLU A 52 -8.95 7.64 28.02
N GLU A 53 -7.96 7.35 27.18
CA GLU A 53 -7.31 8.34 26.31
C GLU A 53 -8.33 9.11 25.44
N LEU A 54 -9.45 8.49 25.09
CA LEU A 54 -10.44 9.04 24.16
C LEU A 54 -11.64 9.71 24.85
N GLU A 55 -11.67 9.81 26.19
CA GLU A 55 -12.82 10.37 26.93
C GLU A 55 -13.25 11.75 26.40
N GLY A 56 -12.26 12.63 26.18
CA GLY A 56 -12.44 14.00 25.68
C GLY A 56 -12.56 14.13 24.16
N PHE A 57 -12.50 13.03 23.40
CA PHE A 57 -12.62 13.07 21.95
C PHE A 57 -14.05 13.45 21.53
N THR A 58 -14.20 14.48 20.70
CA THR A 58 -15.50 14.98 20.23
C THR A 58 -15.43 15.42 18.77
N GLU A 59 -16.57 15.76 18.17
CA GLU A 59 -16.64 16.33 16.82
C GLU A 59 -15.77 17.59 16.63
N ARG A 60 -15.43 18.30 17.71
CA ARG A 60 -14.53 19.46 17.66
C ARG A 60 -13.09 19.10 17.28
N ASN A 61 -12.74 17.82 17.39
CA ASN A 61 -11.44 17.28 17.00
C ASN A 61 -11.41 16.85 15.53
N VAL A 62 -12.54 16.96 14.84
CA VAL A 62 -12.69 16.68 13.42
C VAL A 62 -12.77 18.00 12.67
N SER A 63 -11.93 18.14 11.65
CA SER A 63 -11.89 19.28 10.73
C SER A 63 -11.92 18.77 9.29
N VAL A 64 -11.97 19.68 8.33
CA VAL A 64 -11.80 19.36 6.91
C VAL A 64 -10.50 20.02 6.47
N ASN A 65 -9.63 19.26 5.81
CA ASN A 65 -8.37 19.76 5.29
C ASN A 65 -8.56 20.48 3.93
N ASP A 66 -7.48 21.07 3.41
CA ASP A 66 -7.51 21.81 2.14
C ASP A 66 -7.87 20.95 0.91
N TYR A 67 -7.83 19.62 1.05
CA TYR A 67 -8.21 18.65 0.02
C TYR A 67 -9.68 18.20 0.14
N GLY A 68 -10.45 18.78 1.07
CA GLY A 68 -11.85 18.42 1.30
C GLY A 68 -12.06 17.12 2.08
N PHE A 69 -11.00 16.49 2.60
CA PHE A 69 -11.11 15.30 3.43
C PHE A 69 -11.19 15.65 4.91
N LYS A 70 -11.90 14.82 5.68
CA LYS A 70 -11.89 14.96 7.14
C LYS A 70 -10.48 14.71 7.69
N ALA A 71 -10.16 15.41 8.76
CA ALA A 71 -8.89 15.33 9.46
C ALA A 71 -9.15 15.33 10.97
N ILE A 72 -8.46 14.43 11.66
CA ILE A 72 -8.51 14.33 13.12
C ILE A 72 -7.25 14.97 13.68
N GLU A 73 -7.40 15.87 14.65
CA GLU A 73 -6.31 16.32 15.51
C GLU A 73 -6.82 16.39 16.95
N TYR A 74 -6.23 15.58 17.81
CA TYR A 74 -6.66 15.44 19.20
C TYR A 74 -5.45 15.49 20.14
N GLU A 75 -5.55 16.37 21.13
CA GLU A 75 -4.58 16.52 22.21
C GLU A 75 -5.26 16.18 23.54
N TYR A 76 -4.57 15.43 24.39
CA TYR A 76 -5.10 14.99 25.67
C TYR A 76 -3.99 14.79 26.70
N SER A 77 -4.38 14.78 27.97
CA SER A 77 -3.47 14.46 29.07
C SER A 77 -3.74 13.05 29.55
N TYR A 78 -2.73 12.18 29.53
CA TYR A 78 -2.82 10.84 30.10
C TYR A 78 -1.62 10.61 31.02
N LYS A 79 -1.88 10.27 32.29
CA LYS A 79 -0.86 10.05 33.34
C LYS A 79 0.16 11.20 33.42
N ASN A 80 -0.33 12.44 33.50
CA ASN A 80 0.47 13.67 33.56
C ASN A 80 1.40 13.93 32.36
N ARG A 81 1.14 13.27 31.21
CA ARG A 81 1.84 13.53 29.95
C ARG A 81 0.87 14.08 28.93
N LYS A 82 1.28 15.13 28.22
CA LYS A 82 0.56 15.65 27.06
C LYS A 82 0.82 14.72 25.87
N ASN A 83 -0.23 14.06 25.40
CA ASN A 83 -0.21 13.20 24.25
C ASN A 83 -1.08 13.81 23.15
N SER A 84 -0.81 13.40 21.92
CA SER A 84 -1.60 13.82 20.78
C SER A 84 -1.50 12.81 19.66
N PHE A 85 -2.57 12.72 18.89
CA PHE A 85 -2.59 11.97 17.66
C PHE A 85 -3.40 12.72 16.60
N GLY A 86 -3.16 12.36 15.34
CA GLY A 86 -3.94 12.87 14.23
C GLY A 86 -3.84 11.96 13.03
N VAL A 87 -4.88 11.99 12.19
CA VAL A 87 -4.93 11.23 10.93
C VAL A 87 -5.77 11.98 9.91
N THR A 88 -5.34 11.93 8.66
CA THR A 88 -6.11 12.41 7.51
C THR A 88 -5.64 11.73 6.24
N ILE A 89 -6.35 11.99 5.13
CA ILE A 89 -5.93 11.66 3.78
C ILE A 89 -5.54 12.95 3.06
N VAL A 90 -4.40 12.93 2.37
CA VAL A 90 -3.91 14.03 1.53
C VAL A 90 -3.31 13.49 0.23
N GLY A 91 -2.95 14.38 -0.69
CA GLY A 91 -2.21 13.99 -1.88
C GLY A 91 -0.86 13.37 -1.56
N LEU A 92 -0.37 12.53 -2.47
CA LEU A 92 0.79 11.65 -2.27
C LEU A 92 2.08 12.39 -1.85
N ASN A 93 2.21 13.64 -2.29
CA ASN A 93 3.40 14.48 -2.10
C ASN A 93 3.19 15.57 -1.06
N ASP A 94 1.98 15.68 -0.51
CA ASP A 94 1.61 16.77 0.39
C ASP A 94 1.95 16.39 1.83
N GLU A 95 2.19 17.40 2.68
CA GLU A 95 2.45 17.20 4.10
C GLU A 95 1.39 17.98 4.88
N PHE A 96 0.55 17.27 5.64
CA PHE A 96 -0.44 17.87 6.51
C PHE A 96 0.09 17.97 7.94
N PHE A 97 0.59 16.85 8.47
CA PHE A 97 1.19 16.81 9.80
C PHE A 97 2.71 17.04 9.72
N LYS A 98 3.19 18.04 10.47
CA LYS A 98 4.62 18.36 10.56
C LYS A 98 5.40 17.21 11.18
N LYS A 99 6.59 16.92 10.62
CA LYS A 99 7.57 15.96 11.17
C LYS A 99 7.87 16.09 12.67
N SER A 100 7.77 17.30 13.22
CA SER A 100 8.03 17.60 14.64
C SER A 100 7.05 16.96 15.62
N LYS A 101 5.90 16.44 15.18
CA LYS A 101 4.90 15.80 16.07
C LYS A 101 5.38 14.44 16.63
N GLY A 102 6.35 13.78 15.98
CA GLY A 102 6.85 12.46 16.39
C GLY A 102 5.86 11.32 16.11
N GLY A 103 6.38 10.09 15.95
CA GLY A 103 5.54 8.89 15.71
C GLY A 103 4.67 8.97 14.46
N ILE A 104 5.19 9.58 13.38
CA ILE A 104 4.49 9.69 12.11
C ILE A 104 4.51 8.37 11.37
N PHE A 105 3.37 8.04 10.77
CA PHE A 105 3.21 6.91 9.86
C PHE A 105 2.46 7.35 8.59
N GLU A 106 2.74 6.65 7.50
CA GLU A 106 2.11 6.91 6.21
C GLU A 106 1.77 5.61 5.50
N LEU A 107 0.53 5.51 4.98
CA LEU A 107 0.12 4.48 4.04
C LEU A 107 -0.08 5.15 2.67
N ARG A 108 0.77 4.81 1.71
CA ARG A 108 0.83 5.49 0.41
C ARG A 108 0.10 4.70 -0.67
N PHE A 109 -0.66 5.40 -1.50
CA PHE A 109 -1.38 4.85 -2.64
C PHE A 109 -0.99 5.57 -3.94
N PRO A 110 0.24 5.31 -4.46
CA PRO A 110 0.83 6.09 -5.55
C PRO A 110 0.03 6.10 -6.86
N ILE A 111 -0.69 5.03 -7.20
CA ILE A 111 -1.48 5.01 -8.45
C ILE A 111 -2.69 5.93 -8.33
N LEU A 112 -3.28 5.98 -7.13
CA LEU A 112 -4.44 6.81 -6.79
C LEU A 112 -4.06 8.25 -6.45
N GLY A 113 -2.77 8.54 -6.28
CA GLY A 113 -2.31 9.90 -6.01
C GLY A 113 -2.50 10.39 -4.58
N VAL A 114 -2.84 9.49 -3.64
CA VAL A 114 -3.16 9.85 -2.25
C VAL A 114 -2.30 9.09 -1.24
N LYS A 115 -2.29 9.57 0.01
CA LYS A 115 -1.78 8.84 1.17
C LYS A 115 -2.65 9.09 2.38
N LEU A 116 -2.77 8.09 3.25
CA LEU A 116 -3.19 8.30 4.63
C LEU A 116 -1.93 8.70 5.42
N GLN A 117 -1.99 9.86 6.06
CA GLN A 117 -0.93 10.38 6.91
C GLN A 117 -1.46 10.47 8.33
N GLY A 118 -0.71 9.96 9.29
CA GLY A 118 -1.06 10.07 10.69
C GLY A 118 0.16 10.21 11.59
N TYR A 119 -0.09 10.56 12.85
CA TYR A 119 0.92 10.60 13.88
C TYR A 119 0.34 10.20 15.22
N GLN A 120 1.18 9.64 16.08
CA GLN A 120 0.89 9.43 17.49
C GLN A 120 2.17 9.69 18.28
N ASN A 121 2.18 10.73 19.11
CA ASN A 121 3.42 11.26 19.70
C ASN A 121 3.99 10.41 20.86
N TYR A 122 3.55 9.17 21.00
CA TYR A 122 4.07 8.16 21.91
C TYR A 122 3.87 6.75 21.33
N THR A 123 4.66 5.78 21.81
CA THR A 123 4.49 4.37 21.45
C THR A 123 3.47 3.72 22.40
N PRO A 124 2.31 3.26 21.90
CA PRO A 124 1.29 2.67 22.76
C PRO A 124 1.70 1.28 23.27
N ARG A 125 1.35 0.99 24.52
CA ARG A 125 1.38 -0.37 25.07
C ARG A 125 0.12 -1.13 24.62
N ARG A 126 0.12 -2.47 24.75
CA ARG A 126 -1.01 -3.34 24.36
C ARG A 126 -2.39 -2.92 24.89
N SER A 127 -2.45 -2.28 26.06
CA SER A 127 -3.70 -1.82 26.67
C SER A 127 -4.10 -0.39 26.30
N GLN A 128 -3.29 0.31 25.52
CA GLN A 128 -3.49 1.71 25.15
C GLN A 128 -4.07 1.83 23.76
N PHE A 129 -4.69 2.98 23.49
CA PHE A 129 -5.16 3.30 22.16
C PHE A 129 -3.98 3.40 21.18
N GLU A 130 -4.10 2.75 20.02
CA GLU A 130 -3.13 2.79 18.92
C GLU A 130 -3.85 3.20 17.64
N LEU A 131 -3.51 4.36 17.11
CA LEU A 131 -4.18 4.93 15.95
C LEU A 131 -3.96 4.09 14.69
N GLN A 132 -2.74 3.58 14.48
CA GLN A 132 -2.43 2.78 13.29
C GLN A 132 -3.32 1.54 13.19
N SER A 133 -3.51 0.82 14.31
CA SER A 133 -4.39 -0.36 14.40
C SER A 133 -5.85 -0.06 14.06
N VAL A 134 -6.32 1.18 14.25
CA VAL A 134 -7.67 1.62 13.84
C VAL A 134 -7.71 1.98 12.36
N THR A 135 -6.66 2.62 11.84
CA THR A 135 -6.65 3.12 10.45
C THR A 135 -6.36 2.05 9.41
N GLU A 136 -5.56 1.03 9.76
CA GLU A 136 -5.06 0.03 8.81
C GLU A 136 -6.17 -0.82 8.17
N PRO A 137 -7.17 -1.34 8.92
CA PRO A 137 -8.27 -2.12 8.32
C PRO A 137 -9.05 -1.35 7.24
N PHE A 138 -9.35 -0.06 7.48
CA PHE A 138 -10.09 0.76 6.52
C PHE A 138 -9.21 1.20 5.34
N SER A 139 -7.91 1.34 5.56
CA SER A 139 -6.94 1.67 4.51
C SER A 139 -6.79 0.56 3.46
N GLU A 140 -7.12 -0.69 3.81
CA GLU A 140 -7.13 -1.79 2.84
C GLU A 140 -8.17 -1.58 1.73
N LEU A 141 -9.27 -0.87 1.99
CA LEU A 141 -10.25 -0.53 0.95
C LEU A 141 -9.64 0.35 -0.15
N ILE A 142 -8.78 1.31 0.24
CA ILE A 142 -8.04 2.16 -0.70
C ILE A 142 -6.99 1.33 -1.45
N ARG A 143 -6.35 0.38 -0.76
CA ARG A 143 -5.38 -0.54 -1.38
C ARG A 143 -6.04 -1.42 -2.44
N GLU A 144 -7.20 -2.01 -2.14
CA GLU A 144 -7.97 -2.82 -3.07
C GLU A 144 -8.34 -2.02 -4.33
N ARG A 145 -8.82 -0.78 -4.15
CA ARG A 145 -9.08 0.12 -5.27
C ARG A 145 -7.82 0.37 -6.10
N GLN A 146 -6.69 0.66 -5.46
CA GLN A 146 -5.41 0.87 -6.15
C GLN A 146 -5.00 -0.34 -7.01
N VAL A 147 -5.17 -1.55 -6.48
CA VAL A 147 -4.83 -2.79 -7.19
C VAL A 147 -5.62 -2.95 -8.49
N THR A 148 -6.85 -2.42 -8.56
CA THR A 148 -7.65 -2.45 -9.80
C THR A 148 -7.05 -1.67 -10.97
N TYR A 149 -6.14 -0.73 -10.71
CA TYR A 149 -5.45 0.06 -11.73
C TYR A 149 -4.09 -0.51 -12.15
N LEU A 150 -3.68 -1.64 -11.57
CA LEU A 150 -2.44 -2.28 -11.99
C LEU A 150 -2.60 -2.86 -13.41
N PRO A 151 -1.62 -2.64 -14.31
CA PRO A 151 -1.69 -3.16 -15.68
C PRO A 151 -1.53 -4.69 -15.74
N PHE A 152 -1.06 -5.30 -14.66
CA PHE A 152 -0.89 -6.74 -14.56
C PHE A 152 -1.58 -7.29 -13.32
N LYS A 153 -2.28 -8.40 -13.51
CA LYS A 153 -2.84 -9.20 -12.42
C LYS A 153 -1.93 -10.39 -12.16
N LEU A 154 -1.41 -10.49 -10.93
CA LEU A 154 -0.67 -11.64 -10.44
C LEU A 154 -1.66 -12.57 -9.73
N THR A 155 -1.69 -13.85 -10.10
CA THR A 155 -2.41 -14.88 -9.35
C THR A 155 -1.45 -15.99 -8.95
N VAL A 156 -1.70 -16.56 -7.77
CA VAL A 156 -0.97 -17.71 -7.26
C VAL A 156 -1.99 -18.72 -6.77
N GLU A 157 -1.91 -19.92 -7.32
CA GLU A 157 -2.87 -20.99 -7.09
C GLU A 157 -2.12 -22.24 -6.67
N ALA A 158 -2.35 -22.72 -5.44
CA ALA A 158 -1.89 -24.03 -5.04
C ALA A 158 -2.61 -25.09 -5.88
N GLU A 159 -1.91 -26.18 -6.23
CA GLU A 159 -2.52 -27.28 -7.00
C GLU A 159 -3.65 -27.97 -6.24
N LYS A 160 -3.66 -27.84 -4.91
CA LYS A 160 -4.75 -28.23 -4.02
C LYS A 160 -4.77 -27.35 -2.77
N LYS A 161 -5.90 -27.35 -2.06
CA LYS A 161 -6.08 -26.55 -0.83
C LYS A 161 -5.42 -27.16 0.40
N VAL A 162 -5.37 -28.50 0.46
CA VAL A 162 -4.87 -29.26 1.62
C VAL A 162 -3.72 -30.18 1.19
N PHE A 163 -2.57 -30.03 1.84
CA PHE A 163 -1.38 -30.86 1.67
C PHE A 163 -1.16 -31.70 2.93
N LYS A 164 -0.60 -32.90 2.76
CA LYS A 164 -0.23 -33.75 3.88
C LYS A 164 1.05 -33.23 4.53
N THR A 165 1.28 -33.59 5.79
CA THR A 165 2.59 -33.32 6.39
C THR A 165 3.72 -33.96 5.58
N LYS A 166 4.82 -33.21 5.44
CA LYS A 166 6.00 -33.52 4.61
C LYS A 166 5.73 -33.61 3.10
N GLU A 167 4.50 -33.40 2.64
CA GLU A 167 4.21 -33.31 1.21
C GLU A 167 4.71 -31.98 0.64
N ASN A 168 5.41 -32.05 -0.49
CA ASN A 168 5.82 -30.84 -1.20
C ASN A 168 4.59 -30.04 -1.65
N ILE A 169 4.70 -28.72 -1.54
CA ILE A 169 3.63 -27.79 -1.89
C ILE A 169 3.88 -27.33 -3.32
N PHE A 170 3.02 -27.79 -4.22
CA PHE A 170 3.05 -27.40 -5.62
C PHE A 170 2.05 -26.28 -5.89
N PHE A 171 2.48 -25.28 -6.65
CA PHE A 171 1.65 -24.14 -6.97
C PHE A 171 2.06 -23.49 -8.28
N LYS A 172 1.15 -22.69 -8.80
CA LYS A 172 1.23 -22.06 -10.11
C LYS A 172 1.13 -20.56 -9.95
N VAL A 173 2.01 -19.84 -10.66
CA VAL A 173 2.03 -18.38 -10.68
C VAL A 173 1.67 -17.93 -12.08
N THR A 174 0.69 -17.04 -12.19
CA THR A 174 0.26 -16.45 -13.46
C THR A 174 0.38 -14.94 -13.38
N LEU A 175 1.01 -14.33 -14.38
CA LEU A 175 1.02 -12.88 -14.58
C LEU A 175 0.28 -12.57 -15.88
N LYS A 176 -0.87 -11.91 -15.77
CA LYS A 176 -1.75 -11.58 -16.89
C LYS A 176 -1.74 -10.08 -17.18
N ASN A 177 -1.61 -9.72 -18.45
CA ASN A 177 -1.85 -8.35 -18.91
C ASN A 177 -3.36 -8.08 -18.96
N VAL A 178 -3.83 -7.15 -18.13
CA VAL A 178 -5.25 -6.77 -18.05
C VAL A 178 -5.55 -5.46 -18.79
N THR A 179 -4.56 -4.92 -19.51
CA THR A 179 -4.73 -3.72 -20.33
C THR A 179 -5.01 -4.08 -21.79
N ASN A 180 -5.49 -3.09 -22.55
CA ASN A 180 -5.62 -3.16 -24.00
C ASN A 180 -4.32 -2.81 -24.76
N LYS A 181 -3.18 -2.76 -24.06
CA LYS A 181 -1.87 -2.39 -24.63
C LYS A 181 -0.96 -3.61 -24.68
N ILE A 182 -0.04 -3.61 -25.64
CA ILE A 182 1.08 -4.55 -25.65
C ILE A 182 2.10 -4.10 -24.60
N MET A 183 2.49 -5.01 -23.72
CA MET A 183 3.38 -4.72 -22.60
C MET A 183 4.53 -5.73 -22.54
N THR A 184 5.72 -5.26 -22.17
CA THR A 184 6.88 -6.14 -21.97
C THR A 184 7.13 -6.34 -20.48
N VAL A 185 7.26 -7.60 -20.07
CA VAL A 185 7.52 -8.03 -18.70
C VAL A 185 8.76 -8.90 -18.62
N LYS A 186 9.33 -9.06 -17.43
CA LYS A 186 10.32 -10.11 -17.16
C LYS A 186 9.62 -11.45 -16.95
N ASP A 187 10.23 -12.54 -17.41
CA ASP A 187 9.74 -13.89 -17.17
C ASP A 187 9.61 -14.18 -15.67
N LEU A 188 8.76 -15.14 -15.31
CA LEU A 188 8.53 -15.57 -13.93
C LEU A 188 9.62 -16.55 -13.51
N ASN A 189 10.37 -16.22 -12.46
CA ASN A 189 11.36 -17.09 -11.84
C ASN A 189 11.71 -16.57 -10.43
N LYS A 190 12.66 -17.23 -9.76
CA LYS A 190 13.14 -16.86 -8.43
C LYS A 190 13.77 -15.46 -8.32
N ASP A 191 14.20 -14.86 -9.43
CA ASP A 191 14.81 -13.52 -9.45
C ASP A 191 13.76 -12.42 -9.70
N THR A 192 12.53 -12.80 -10.07
CA THR A 192 11.45 -11.86 -10.39
C THR A 192 10.22 -12.00 -9.50
N LEU A 193 10.14 -13.08 -8.73
CA LEU A 193 9.07 -13.34 -7.77
C LEU A 193 9.64 -13.41 -6.36
N PHE A 194 8.98 -12.73 -5.43
CA PHE A 194 9.29 -12.78 -4.01
C PHE A 194 8.14 -13.45 -3.28
N PHE A 195 8.45 -14.55 -2.60
CA PHE A 195 7.50 -15.25 -1.74
C PHE A 195 7.89 -15.00 -0.29
N VAL A 196 6.93 -14.57 0.53
CA VAL A 196 7.17 -14.20 1.92
C VAL A 196 6.14 -14.88 2.82
N TYR A 197 6.65 -15.49 3.89
CA TYR A 197 5.86 -16.05 4.98
C TYR A 197 6.51 -15.65 6.31
N ASN A 198 5.72 -15.12 7.25
CA ASN A 198 6.21 -14.60 8.54
C ASN A 198 7.41 -13.64 8.39
N ASN A 199 7.32 -12.67 7.48
CA ASN A 199 8.36 -11.67 7.18
C ASN A 199 9.72 -12.26 6.77
N LYS A 200 9.74 -13.50 6.27
CA LYS A 200 10.93 -14.17 5.75
C LYS A 200 10.65 -14.75 4.36
N GLU A 201 11.71 -14.87 3.56
CA GLU A 201 11.61 -15.52 2.25
C GLU A 201 11.09 -16.96 2.41
N TRP A 202 10.08 -17.30 1.62
CA TRP A 202 9.51 -18.64 1.56
C TRP A 202 10.21 -19.42 0.45
N GLY A 203 10.73 -20.61 0.79
CA GLY A 203 11.62 -21.41 -0.06
C GLY A 203 10.96 -22.03 -1.29
N ALA A 204 10.55 -21.20 -2.24
CA ALA A 204 9.98 -21.60 -3.52
C ALA A 204 11.06 -21.85 -4.58
N SER A 205 10.94 -22.95 -5.31
CA SER A 205 11.82 -23.33 -6.42
C SER A 205 11.01 -23.59 -7.68
N GLU A 206 11.48 -23.09 -8.83
CA GLU A 206 10.87 -23.38 -10.14
C GLU A 206 11.09 -24.85 -10.51
N ILE A 207 10.03 -25.55 -10.93
CA ILE A 207 10.08 -26.98 -11.28
C ILE A 207 10.82 -27.18 -12.61
N ASP A 208 10.44 -26.41 -13.64
CA ASP A 208 10.98 -26.54 -15.00
C ASP A 208 12.08 -25.51 -15.29
N ARG A 209 13.07 -25.41 -14.38
CA ARG A 209 14.09 -24.38 -14.44
C ARG A 209 14.92 -24.49 -15.73
N LYS A 210 14.66 -23.60 -16.68
CA LYS A 210 15.55 -23.39 -17.83
C LYS A 210 16.72 -22.51 -17.41
N SER A 211 17.95 -23.00 -17.60
CA SER A 211 19.16 -22.24 -17.28
C SER A 211 19.36 -21.11 -18.29
N TYR A 212 19.04 -19.89 -17.88
CA TYR A 212 19.36 -18.68 -18.62
C TYR A 212 20.32 -17.81 -17.80
N LYS A 213 21.37 -17.28 -18.44
CA LYS A 213 22.32 -16.35 -17.79
C LYS A 213 21.69 -15.01 -17.40
N LYS A 214 20.55 -14.65 -18.01
CA LYS A 214 19.80 -13.41 -17.77
C LYS A 214 18.31 -13.71 -17.76
N VAL A 215 17.55 -12.96 -16.97
CA VAL A 215 16.09 -13.02 -16.96
C VAL A 215 15.55 -12.63 -18.34
N LYS A 216 14.80 -13.53 -18.97
CA LYS A 216 14.18 -13.32 -20.28
C LYS A 216 13.09 -12.24 -20.18
N GLN A 217 12.95 -11.41 -21.21
CA GLN A 217 11.78 -10.53 -21.37
C GLN A 217 10.74 -11.20 -22.25
N ILE A 218 9.47 -11.01 -21.91
CA ILE A 218 8.31 -11.57 -22.60
C ILE A 218 7.35 -10.43 -22.91
N THR A 219 6.89 -10.38 -24.15
CA THR A 219 5.86 -9.46 -24.59
C THR A 219 4.50 -10.12 -24.42
N LEU A 220 3.59 -9.44 -23.72
CA LEU A 220 2.21 -9.85 -23.50
C LEU A 220 1.29 -8.86 -24.22
N ARG A 221 0.47 -9.37 -25.14
CA ARG A 221 -0.66 -8.64 -25.72
C ARG A 221 -1.81 -8.54 -24.71
N GLU A 222 -2.87 -7.85 -25.10
CA GLU A 222 -4.11 -7.76 -24.32
C GLU A 222 -4.61 -9.15 -23.93
N GLY A 223 -4.85 -9.35 -22.64
CA GLY A 223 -5.39 -10.60 -22.09
C GLY A 223 -4.40 -11.76 -22.02
N GLU A 224 -3.21 -11.65 -22.63
CA GLU A 224 -2.19 -12.71 -22.58
C GLU A 224 -1.58 -12.83 -21.17
N SER A 225 -1.10 -14.03 -20.86
CA SER A 225 -0.46 -14.35 -19.59
C SER A 225 0.78 -15.19 -19.75
N ILE A 226 1.71 -15.04 -18.81
CA ILE A 226 2.77 -16.02 -18.56
C ILE A 226 2.45 -16.82 -17.32
N GLU A 227 2.76 -18.11 -17.37
CA GLU A 227 2.48 -19.07 -16.30
C GLU A 227 3.72 -19.92 -16.01
N LYS A 228 4.00 -20.14 -14.72
CA LYS A 228 5.08 -21.01 -14.26
C LYS A 228 4.68 -21.81 -13.02
N ARG A 229 5.21 -23.02 -12.92
CA ARG A 229 5.01 -23.91 -11.77
C ARG A 229 6.20 -23.88 -10.83
N PHE A 230 5.89 -23.90 -9.54
CA PHE A 230 6.83 -23.84 -8.45
C PHE A 230 6.51 -24.90 -7.41
N MET A 231 7.52 -25.22 -6.61
CA MET A 231 7.44 -26.15 -5.51
C MET A 231 8.10 -25.54 -4.27
N SER A 232 7.50 -25.74 -3.11
CA SER A 232 8.13 -25.54 -1.80
C SER A 232 8.21 -26.86 -1.06
N ASN A 233 9.17 -26.98 -0.14
CA ASN A 233 9.21 -28.09 0.79
C ASN A 233 7.95 -28.10 1.65
N GLY A 234 7.49 -29.31 1.99
CA GLY A 234 6.41 -29.53 2.94
C GLY A 234 6.78 -29.19 4.38
N TYR A 235 5.77 -29.09 5.24
CA TYR A 235 5.94 -28.86 6.67
C TYR A 235 5.76 -30.16 7.47
N SER A 236 6.55 -30.33 8.52
CA SER A 236 6.51 -31.53 9.36
C SER A 236 5.30 -31.62 10.30
N PHE A 237 4.51 -30.55 10.42
CA PHE A 237 3.38 -30.46 11.33
C PHE A 237 2.21 -29.75 10.65
N PRO A 238 0.96 -30.04 11.05
CA PRO A 238 -0.22 -29.34 10.56
C PRO A 238 -0.15 -27.83 10.79
N ARG A 239 -0.67 -27.07 9.83
CA ARG A 239 -0.82 -25.62 9.91
C ARG A 239 -1.62 -25.07 8.76
N GLU A 240 -2.29 -23.97 9.04
CA GLU A 240 -2.78 -23.06 8.01
C GLU A 240 -1.87 -21.83 7.96
N PHE A 241 -1.53 -21.40 6.75
CA PHE A 241 -0.70 -20.21 6.57
C PHE A 241 -0.94 -19.54 5.22
N ASN A 242 -0.61 -18.25 5.19
CA ASN A 242 -0.70 -17.42 4.01
C ASN A 242 0.71 -17.08 3.51
N VAL A 243 0.91 -17.24 2.21
CA VAL A 243 2.13 -16.84 1.51
C VAL A 243 1.82 -15.60 0.69
N PHE A 244 2.54 -14.52 0.97
CA PHE A 244 2.53 -13.32 0.13
C PHE A 244 3.44 -13.56 -1.07
N CYS A 245 2.94 -13.29 -2.28
CA CYS A 245 3.72 -13.30 -3.50
C CYS A 245 3.69 -11.91 -4.13
N SER A 246 4.87 -11.40 -4.53
CA SER A 246 4.97 -10.16 -5.30
C SER A 246 5.88 -10.30 -6.49
N TYR A 247 5.55 -9.58 -7.55
CA TYR A 247 6.34 -9.50 -8.77
C TYR A 247 7.26 -8.26 -8.75
N VAL A 248 8.47 -8.41 -9.29
CA VAL A 248 9.53 -7.40 -9.17
C VAL A 248 9.21 -6.08 -9.88
N MET A 249 8.53 -6.11 -11.03
CA MET A 249 8.25 -4.90 -11.79
C MET A 249 7.09 -4.14 -11.16
N SER A 250 7.31 -2.84 -10.95
CA SER A 250 6.28 -1.94 -10.42
C SER A 250 5.66 -1.11 -11.53
N TYR A 251 4.40 -0.71 -11.31
CA TYR A 251 3.71 0.31 -12.06
C TYR A 251 3.43 1.49 -11.12
N LYS A 252 3.97 2.67 -11.45
CA LYS A 252 3.95 3.86 -10.58
C LYS A 252 4.38 3.57 -9.13
N GLY A 253 5.38 2.69 -8.94
CA GLY A 253 5.88 2.33 -7.61
C GLY A 253 5.11 1.22 -6.88
N VAL A 254 4.02 0.69 -7.44
CA VAL A 254 3.24 -0.41 -6.86
C VAL A 254 3.52 -1.70 -7.61
N ARG A 255 3.79 -2.78 -6.89
CA ARG A 255 4.05 -4.10 -7.48
C ARG A 255 2.76 -4.93 -7.54
N PRO A 256 2.53 -5.70 -8.62
CA PRO A 256 1.54 -6.77 -8.60
C PRO A 256 1.86 -7.75 -7.49
N SER A 257 0.86 -8.05 -6.66
CA SER A 257 1.01 -8.96 -5.53
C SER A 257 -0.30 -9.70 -5.25
N THR A 258 -0.20 -10.84 -4.61
CA THR A 258 -1.34 -11.66 -4.19
C THR A 258 -0.96 -12.49 -2.97
N ILE A 259 -1.97 -13.05 -2.30
CA ILE A 259 -1.80 -13.99 -1.20
C ILE A 259 -2.33 -15.35 -1.64
N MET A 260 -1.62 -16.41 -1.28
CA MET A 260 -2.07 -17.79 -1.41
C MET A 260 -2.23 -18.40 -0.01
N SER A 261 -3.38 -18.97 0.27
CA SER A 261 -3.66 -19.70 1.51
C SER A 261 -3.39 -21.20 1.32
N ILE A 262 -2.66 -21.80 2.27
CA ILE A 262 -2.30 -23.21 2.26
C ILE A 262 -2.68 -23.83 3.59
N ILE A 263 -3.28 -25.02 3.53
CA ILE A 263 -3.52 -25.88 4.69
C ILE A 263 -2.61 -27.09 4.57
N VAL A 264 -1.85 -27.37 5.63
CA VAL A 264 -1.13 -28.62 5.85
C VAL A 264 -1.87 -29.36 6.96
N SER A 265 -2.27 -30.60 6.72
CA SER A 265 -2.88 -31.46 7.72
C SER A 265 -2.09 -32.76 7.86
N ASP A 266 -2.18 -33.35 9.04
CA ASP A 266 -2.01 -34.80 9.15
C ASP A 266 -3.25 -35.41 8.49
N ASP A 267 -3.10 -36.51 7.76
CA ASP A 267 -4.24 -37.20 7.15
C ASP A 267 -5.40 -37.43 8.13
#